data_AF-A0A7V8VWJ8-F1
#
_entry.id   AF-A0A7V8VWJ8-F1
#
_cell.length_a   1.000
_cell.length_b   1.000
_cell.length_c   1.000
_cell.angle_alpha   90.00
_cell.angle_beta   90.00
_cell.angle_gamma   90.00
#
_symmetry.space_group_name_H-M   'P 1'
#
loop_
_entity.id
_entity.type
_entity.pdbx_description
1 polymer ?
#
loop_
_entity_poly.entity_id
_entity_poly.type
_entity_poly.pdbx_seq_one_letter_code
_entity_poly.pdbx_strand_id
1 'polypeptide(L)'
;MRDGAIAGLAGGAAMAVCQEIDMRVFRYPSDDFVLLGGVFGKNRGTSRRIGMVMHTVNSAAVGTVYGLTAANVSSLPGPVKGIVFALIENTVLYPLLLAENRHPAIKSGLLVTYRSKTAFAQEVLRHIVFGAVTGAIYARLTRR
;
A
#
# COMPACT_ATOMS: atom_id res chain seq x y z
N MET A 1 19.49 4.20 -0.65
CA MET A 1 18.63 3.85 0.51
C MET A 1 17.79 5.03 0.98
N ARG A 2 18.40 6.15 1.42
CA ARG A 2 17.66 7.35 1.88
C ARG A 2 16.59 7.85 0.89
N ASP A 3 16.95 8.04 -0.38
CA ASP A 3 16.00 8.58 -1.38
C ASP A 3 14.83 7.63 -1.65
N GLY A 4 15.10 6.31 -1.60
CA GLY A 4 14.07 5.27 -1.68
C GLY A 4 13.10 5.35 -0.51
N ALA A 5 13.60 5.48 0.72
CA ALA A 5 12.75 5.66 1.90
C ALA A 5 11.88 6.93 1.81
N ILE A 6 12.45 8.06 1.40
CA ILE A 6 11.70 9.32 1.21
C ILE A 6 10.61 9.15 0.14
N ALA A 7 10.96 8.55 -1.00
CA ALA A 7 10.02 8.29 -2.07
C ALA A 7 8.88 7.37 -1.63
N GLY A 8 9.20 6.30 -0.89
CA GLY A 8 8.22 5.38 -0.34
C GLY A 8 7.27 6.06 0.66
N LEU A 9 7.79 6.89 1.56
CA LEU A 9 6.95 7.69 2.48
C LEU A 9 6.00 8.62 1.73
N ALA A 10 6.47 9.28 0.66
CA ALA A 10 5.62 10.11 -0.18
C ALA A 10 4.52 9.30 -0.88
N GLY A 11 4.87 8.12 -1.41
CA GLY A 11 3.91 7.17 -1.97
C GLY A 11 2.88 6.69 -0.95
N GLY A 12 3.32 6.38 0.26
CA GLY A 12 2.46 5.96 1.37
C GLY A 12 1.47 7.04 1.79
N ALA A 13 1.92 8.30 1.86
CA ALA A 13 1.03 9.42 2.13
C ALA A 13 -0.02 9.62 1.03
N ALA A 14 0.38 9.51 -0.24
CA ALA A 14 -0.54 9.61 -1.37
C ALA A 14 -1.57 8.47 -1.39
N MET A 15 -1.13 7.24 -1.11
CA MET A 15 -2.01 6.09 -0.97
C MET A 15 -3.01 6.29 0.18
N ALA A 16 -2.57 6.79 1.34
CA ALA A 16 -3.44 7.05 2.48
C ALA A 16 -4.60 8.00 2.12
N VAL A 17 -4.31 9.05 1.35
CA VAL A 17 -5.33 9.96 0.80
C VAL A 17 -6.24 9.22 -0.20
N CYS A 18 -5.68 8.42 -1.10
CA CYS A 18 -6.44 7.63 -2.05
C CYS A 18 -7.43 6.68 -1.37
N GLN A 19 -7.00 5.96 -0.33
CA GLN A 19 -7.83 5.05 0.44
C GLN A 19 -9.04 5.78 1.06
N GLU A 20 -8.83 6.97 1.65
CA GLU A 20 -9.95 7.74 2.21
C GLU A 20 -10.98 8.15 1.16
N ILE A 21 -10.50 8.47 -0.04
CA ILE A 21 -11.36 8.84 -1.16
C ILE A 21 -12.10 7.61 -1.69
N ASP A 22 -11.37 6.52 -1.97
CA ASP A 22 -11.96 5.34 -2.57
C ASP A 22 -13.02 4.68 -1.67
N MET A 23 -12.80 4.62 -0.35
CA MET A 23 -13.78 4.01 0.56
C MET A 23 -15.10 4.77 0.54
N ARG A 24 -15.06 6.10 0.34
CA ARG A 24 -16.24 6.96 0.23
C ARG A 24 -16.91 6.83 -1.14
N VAL A 25 -16.12 6.77 -2.21
CA VAL A 25 -16.62 6.64 -3.59
C VAL A 25 -17.26 5.27 -3.82
N PHE A 26 -16.57 4.19 -3.45
CA PHE A 26 -17.03 2.82 -3.63
C PHE A 26 -17.99 2.36 -2.53
N ARG A 27 -18.14 3.14 -1.45
CA ARG A 27 -18.94 2.80 -0.25
C ARG A 27 -18.57 1.42 0.30
N TYR A 28 -17.28 1.08 0.22
CA TYR A 28 -16.75 -0.20 0.65
C TYR A 28 -15.56 0.03 1.59
N PRO A 29 -15.70 -0.28 2.90
CA PRO A 29 -14.74 0.12 3.91
C PRO A 29 -13.56 -0.86 4.05
N SER A 30 -12.94 -1.25 2.93
CA SER A 30 -11.64 -1.94 2.94
C SER A 30 -10.57 -0.95 3.39
N ASP A 31 -10.05 -1.16 4.59
CA ASP A 31 -9.21 -0.21 5.29
C ASP A 31 -7.89 -0.88 5.66
N ASP A 32 -6.82 -0.57 4.93
CA ASP A 32 -5.52 -1.23 5.04
C ASP A 32 -4.85 -0.95 6.37
N PHE A 33 -5.19 0.17 7.02
CA PHE A 33 -4.72 0.44 8.37
C PHE A 33 -5.41 -0.48 9.38
N VAL A 34 -6.69 -0.77 9.20
CA VAL A 34 -7.38 -1.77 10.03
C VAL A 34 -6.91 -3.18 9.68
N LEU A 35 -6.58 -3.47 8.42
CA LEU A 35 -5.95 -4.73 8.04
C LEU A 35 -4.63 -4.92 8.80
N LEU A 36 -3.66 -4.00 8.66
CA LEU A 36 -2.35 -4.13 9.27
C LEU A 36 -2.40 -4.15 10.81
N GLY A 37 -3.09 -3.19 11.42
CA GLY A 37 -3.14 -3.09 12.87
C GLY A 37 -4.16 -4.03 13.53
N GLY A 38 -5.03 -4.65 12.74
CA GLY A 38 -6.09 -5.54 13.21
C GLY A 38 -5.61 -6.83 13.85
N VAL A 39 -4.34 -7.18 13.66
CA VAL A 39 -3.67 -8.29 14.35
C VAL A 39 -3.42 -7.96 15.84
N PHE A 40 -3.23 -6.68 16.16
CA PHE A 40 -2.85 -6.22 17.50
C PHE A 40 -3.95 -5.42 18.21
N GLY A 41 -4.76 -4.70 17.46
CA GLY A 41 -5.81 -3.82 17.98
C GLY A 41 -7.09 -4.57 18.34
N LYS A 42 -7.71 -4.18 19.46
CA LYS A 42 -8.98 -4.76 19.96
C LYS A 42 -10.24 -4.09 19.39
N ASN A 43 -10.10 -2.94 18.75
CA ASN A 43 -11.19 -2.17 18.17
C ASN A 43 -10.70 -1.36 16.96
N ARG A 44 -11.63 -0.83 16.16
CA ARG A 44 -11.30 -0.19 14.86
C ARG A 44 -10.33 0.98 15.02
N GLY A 45 -10.57 1.85 16.01
CA GLY A 45 -9.77 3.05 16.22
C GLY A 45 -8.34 2.74 16.64
N THR A 46 -8.13 1.73 17.50
CA THR A 46 -6.79 1.30 17.89
C THR A 46 -6.09 0.56 16.75
N SER A 47 -6.78 -0.37 16.06
CA SER A 47 -6.22 -1.08 14.91
C SER A 47 -5.76 -0.10 13.83
N ARG A 48 -6.60 0.88 13.48
CA ARG A 48 -6.28 1.89 12.46
C ARG A 48 -5.07 2.73 12.83
N ARG A 49 -4.90 3.14 14.10
CA ARG A 49 -3.71 3.88 14.56
C ARG A 49 -2.44 3.04 14.46
N ILE A 50 -2.48 1.79 14.90
CA ILE A 50 -1.34 0.86 14.80
C ILE A 50 -0.99 0.63 13.33
N GLY A 51 -1.98 0.34 12.49
CA GLY A 51 -1.76 0.08 11.07
C GLY A 51 -1.25 1.30 10.32
N MET A 52 -1.60 2.52 10.70
CA MET A 52 -1.03 3.74 10.12
C MET A 52 0.49 3.84 10.40
N VAL A 53 0.92 3.51 11.62
CA VAL A 53 2.35 3.45 11.97
C VAL A 53 3.04 2.35 11.16
N MET A 54 2.48 1.15 11.14
CA MET A 54 3.01 0.03 10.35
C MET A 54 3.11 0.38 8.87
N HIS A 55 2.06 0.98 8.30
CA HIS A 55 2.03 1.40 6.90
C HIS A 55 3.12 2.42 6.59
N THR A 56 3.36 3.38 7.50
CA THR A 56 4.42 4.37 7.33
C THR A 56 5.81 3.71 7.29
N VAL A 57 6.06 2.77 8.21
CA VAL A 57 7.32 2.01 8.24
C VAL A 57 7.48 1.13 7.00
N ASN A 58 6.41 0.40 6.63
CA ASN A 58 6.38 -0.44 5.44
C ASN A 58 6.61 0.38 4.18
N SER A 59 6.01 1.57 4.08
CA SER A 59 6.19 2.49 2.94
C SER A 59 7.66 2.87 2.77
N ALA A 60 8.34 3.24 3.85
CA ALA A 60 9.78 3.55 3.80
C ALA A 60 10.62 2.32 3.40
N ALA A 61 10.29 1.14 3.93
CA ALA A 61 10.97 -0.11 3.61
C ALA A 61 10.78 -0.51 2.14
N VAL A 62 9.55 -0.53 1.65
CA VAL A 62 9.19 -0.84 0.26
C VAL A 62 9.83 0.17 -0.71
N GLY A 63 9.79 1.46 -0.40
CA GLY A 63 10.47 2.48 -1.20
C GLY A 63 12.00 2.29 -1.26
N THR A 64 12.60 1.83 -0.15
CA THR A 64 14.01 1.45 -0.11
C THR A 64 14.28 0.26 -1.03
N VAL A 65 13.45 -0.79 -0.97
CA VAL A 65 13.54 -1.96 -1.86
C VAL A 65 13.38 -1.55 -3.33
N TYR A 66 12.44 -0.67 -3.65
CA TYR A 66 12.26 -0.12 -5.00
C TYR A 66 13.55 0.55 -5.51
N GLY A 67 14.16 1.41 -4.69
CA GLY A 67 15.41 2.09 -5.02
C GLY A 67 16.61 1.15 -5.21
N LEU A 68 16.63 0.03 -4.49
CA LEU A 68 17.71 -0.96 -4.57
C LEU A 68 17.54 -1.96 -5.72
N THR A 69 16.30 -2.23 -6.14
CA THR A 69 16.00 -3.32 -7.09
C THR A 69 15.47 -2.78 -8.41
N ALA A 70 14.26 -2.22 -8.42
CA ALA A 70 13.53 -1.91 -9.64
C ALA A 70 13.96 -0.61 -10.31
N ALA A 71 14.49 0.36 -9.54
CA ALA A 71 14.82 1.69 -10.03
C ALA A 71 15.76 1.70 -11.25
N ASN A 72 16.63 0.70 -11.40
CA ASN A 72 17.65 0.63 -12.45
C ASN A 72 17.37 -0.42 -13.54
N VAL A 73 16.24 -1.13 -13.48
CA VAL A 73 16.00 -2.34 -14.32
C VAL A 73 15.41 -2.02 -15.69
N SER A 74 14.95 -0.78 -15.94
CA SER A 74 14.37 -0.40 -17.23
C SER A 74 14.53 1.08 -17.55
N SER A 75 14.40 1.41 -18.84
CA SER A 75 14.33 2.78 -19.36
C SER A 75 12.96 3.45 -19.17
N LEU A 76 12.02 2.77 -18.51
CA LEU A 76 10.67 3.30 -18.28
C LEU A 76 10.71 4.61 -17.47
N PRO A 77 9.76 5.53 -17.71
CA PRO A 77 9.59 6.72 -16.87
C PRO A 77 9.41 6.33 -15.40
N GLY A 78 9.97 7.14 -14.49
CA GLY A 78 9.92 6.92 -13.04
C GLY A 78 8.53 6.49 -12.51
N PRO A 79 7.45 7.24 -12.80
CA PRO A 79 6.11 6.87 -12.34
C PRO A 79 5.66 5.49 -12.84
N VAL A 80 5.85 5.20 -14.13
CA VAL A 80 5.45 3.92 -14.75
C VAL A 80 6.20 2.76 -14.13
N LYS A 81 7.51 2.93 -13.91
CA LYS A 81 8.36 1.94 -13.25
C LYS A 81 7.89 1.65 -11.82
N GLY A 82 7.53 2.69 -11.07
CA GLY A 82 6.97 2.54 -9.73
C GLY A 82 5.62 1.82 -9.72
N ILE A 83 4.73 2.13 -10.66
CA ILE A 83 3.44 1.42 -10.84
C ILE A 83 3.68 -0.07 -11.09
N VAL A 84 4.56 -0.41 -12.04
CA VAL A 84 4.86 -1.81 -12.37
C VAL A 84 5.39 -2.55 -11.15
N PHE A 85 6.33 -1.94 -10.40
CA PHE A 85 6.86 -2.54 -9.17
C PHE A 85 5.76 -2.81 -8.13
N ALA A 86 4.92 -1.81 -7.83
CA ALA A 86 3.86 -1.95 -6.83
C ALA A 86 2.78 -2.96 -7.26
N LEU A 87 2.46 -3.05 -8.55
CA LEU A 87 1.50 -4.05 -9.05
C LEU A 87 2.06 -5.47 -9.04
N ILE A 88 3.36 -5.64 -9.28
CA ILE A 88 4.04 -6.95 -9.11
C ILE A 88 3.95 -7.36 -7.65
N GLU A 89 4.29 -6.47 -6.72
CA GLU A 89 4.21 -6.74 -5.29
C GLU A 89 2.78 -7.12 -4.85
N ASN A 90 1.77 -6.34 -5.22
CA ASN A 90 0.36 -6.67 -4.99
C ASN A 90 -0.02 -8.05 -5.55
N THR A 91 0.42 -8.37 -6.78
CA THR A 91 0.11 -9.66 -7.43
C THR A 91 0.78 -10.83 -6.70
N VAL A 92 2.04 -10.66 -6.29
CA VAL A 92 2.80 -11.68 -5.57
C VAL A 92 2.23 -11.93 -4.17
N LEU A 93 1.75 -10.88 -3.50
CA LEU A 93 1.15 -10.99 -2.17
C LEU A 93 -0.34 -11.38 -2.20
N TYR A 94 -1.01 -11.27 -3.35
CA TYR A 94 -2.43 -11.60 -3.50
C TYR A 94 -2.84 -12.99 -2.97
N PRO A 95 -2.04 -14.07 -3.14
CA PRO A 95 -2.37 -15.39 -2.58
C PRO A 95 -2.54 -15.40 -1.05
N LEU A 96 -2.01 -14.42 -0.30
CA LEU A 96 -2.24 -14.30 1.14
C LEU A 96 -3.73 -14.12 1.48
N LEU A 97 -4.56 -13.61 0.55
CA LEU A 97 -6.01 -13.52 0.72
C LEU A 97 -6.70 -14.87 0.90
N LEU A 98 -6.07 -15.98 0.48
CA LEU A 98 -6.59 -17.33 0.76
C LEU A 98 -6.67 -17.62 2.27
N ALA A 99 -5.89 -16.90 3.08
CA ALA A 99 -5.89 -16.99 4.53
C ALA A 99 -6.62 -15.83 5.23
N GLU A 100 -7.33 -14.96 4.50
CA GLU A 100 -7.97 -13.76 5.09
C GLU A 100 -8.96 -14.11 6.22
N ASN A 101 -9.60 -15.29 6.13
CA ASN A 101 -10.54 -15.78 7.14
C ASN A 101 -9.88 -16.12 8.49
N ARG A 102 -8.54 -16.17 8.56
CA ARG A 102 -7.77 -16.30 9.80
C ARG A 102 -7.44 -14.94 10.41
N HIS A 103 -7.59 -13.85 9.66
CA HIS A 103 -7.25 -12.51 10.12
C HIS A 103 -8.20 -12.06 11.25
N PRO A 104 -7.69 -11.64 12.42
CA PRO A 104 -8.55 -11.31 13.57
C PRO A 104 -9.59 -10.22 13.27
N ALA A 105 -9.24 -9.19 12.50
CA ALA A 105 -10.18 -8.12 12.15
C ALA A 105 -11.28 -8.59 11.18
N ILE A 106 -11.01 -9.57 10.33
CA ILE A 106 -12.02 -10.14 9.42
C ILE A 106 -12.94 -11.08 10.21
N LYS A 107 -12.36 -11.96 11.04
CA LYS A 107 -13.12 -12.88 11.90
C LYS A 107 -14.08 -12.18 12.85
N SER A 108 -13.68 -11.03 13.40
CA SER A 108 -14.50 -10.25 14.33
C SER A 108 -15.51 -9.33 13.65
N GLY A 109 -15.56 -9.29 12.31
CA GLY A 109 -16.42 -8.37 11.55
C GLY A 109 -15.95 -6.91 11.59
N LEU A 110 -14.75 -6.64 12.11
CA LEU A 110 -14.17 -5.29 12.17
C LEU A 110 -13.75 -4.75 10.80
N LEU A 111 -13.42 -5.67 9.89
CA LEU A 111 -12.96 -5.42 8.54
C LEU A 111 -13.74 -6.28 7.55
N VAL A 112 -14.07 -5.71 6.40
CA VAL A 112 -14.71 -6.41 5.29
C VAL A 112 -13.75 -7.40 4.63
N THR A 113 -14.29 -8.34 3.84
CA THR A 113 -13.49 -9.25 3.01
C THR A 113 -12.75 -8.49 1.92
N TYR A 114 -11.50 -8.87 1.67
CA TYR A 114 -10.68 -8.36 0.58
C TYR A 114 -10.83 -9.18 -0.70
N ARG A 115 -11.57 -10.30 -0.66
CA ARG A 115 -11.89 -11.13 -1.84
C ARG A 115 -13.01 -10.55 -2.72
N SER A 116 -13.61 -9.43 -2.33
CA SER A 116 -14.62 -8.78 -3.15
C SER A 116 -13.98 -8.09 -4.36
N LYS A 117 -14.73 -7.99 -5.48
CA LYS A 117 -14.28 -7.26 -6.67
C LYS A 117 -13.98 -5.79 -6.36
N THR A 118 -14.75 -5.21 -5.45
CA THR A 118 -14.59 -3.81 -5.02
C THR A 118 -13.30 -3.62 -4.25
N ALA A 119 -13.01 -4.47 -3.25
CA ALA A 119 -11.75 -4.42 -2.51
C ALA A 119 -10.56 -4.63 -3.45
N PHE A 120 -10.64 -5.58 -4.37
CA PHE A 120 -9.60 -5.78 -5.38
C PHE A 120 -9.33 -4.53 -6.22
N ALA A 121 -10.39 -3.85 -6.69
CA ALA A 121 -10.24 -2.62 -7.44
C ALA A 121 -9.63 -1.48 -6.61
N GLN A 122 -10.02 -1.34 -5.34
CA GLN A 122 -9.44 -0.38 -4.40
C GLN A 122 -7.95 -0.67 -4.18
N GLU A 123 -7.56 -1.92 -3.96
CA GLU A 123 -6.16 -2.31 -3.80
C GLU A 123 -5.33 -2.00 -5.03
N VAL A 124 -5.82 -2.36 -6.23
CA VAL A 124 -5.12 -2.03 -7.49
C VAL A 124 -4.94 -0.51 -7.63
N LEU A 125 -5.97 0.29 -7.34
CA LEU A 125 -5.90 1.74 -7.40
C LEU A 125 -4.87 2.30 -6.40
N ARG A 126 -4.88 1.82 -5.16
CA ARG A 126 -3.94 2.23 -4.10
C ARG A 126 -2.50 1.94 -4.48
N HIS A 127 -2.22 0.77 -5.06
CA HIS A 127 -0.87 0.41 -5.52
C HIS A 127 -0.43 1.22 -6.75
N ILE A 128 -1.35 1.54 -7.67
CA ILE A 128 -1.05 2.46 -8.78
C ILE A 128 -0.65 3.82 -8.24
N VAL A 129 -1.42 4.40 -7.30
CA VAL A 129 -1.10 5.71 -6.71
C VAL A 129 0.21 5.68 -5.93
N PHE A 130 0.40 4.67 -5.07
CA PHE A 130 1.63 4.47 -4.30
C PHE A 130 2.84 4.39 -5.23
N GLY A 131 2.78 3.51 -6.23
CA GLY A 131 3.86 3.26 -7.17
C GLY A 131 4.17 4.48 -8.03
N ALA A 132 3.15 5.14 -8.57
CA ALA A 132 3.32 6.34 -9.40
C ALA A 132 4.06 7.44 -8.65
N VAL A 133 3.65 7.73 -7.41
CA VAL A 133 4.27 8.78 -6.58
C VAL A 133 5.67 8.38 -6.14
N THR A 134 5.85 7.14 -5.67
CA THR A 134 7.19 6.63 -5.28
C THR A 134 8.16 6.76 -6.45
N GLY A 135 7.80 6.27 -7.63
CA GLY A 135 8.65 6.33 -8.81
C GLY A 135 8.92 7.75 -9.29
N ALA A 136 7.92 8.64 -9.23
CA ALA A 136 8.08 10.06 -9.58
C ALA A 136 9.05 10.78 -8.65
N ILE A 137 8.87 10.62 -7.33
CA ILE A 137 9.69 11.29 -6.32
C ILE A 137 11.11 10.74 -6.34
N TYR A 138 11.28 9.42 -6.40
CA TYR A 138 12.60 8.81 -6.50
C TYR A 138 13.38 9.34 -7.71
N ALA A 139 12.76 9.34 -8.90
CA ALA A 139 13.41 9.84 -10.12
C ALA A 139 13.79 11.33 -10.04
N ARG A 140 13.05 12.14 -9.26
CA ARG A 140 13.42 13.55 -9.02
C ARG A 140 14.58 13.69 -8.04
N LEU A 141 14.65 12.85 -7.02
CA LEU A 141 15.71 12.89 -6.01
C LEU A 141 17.05 12.45 -6.61
N THR A 142 17.06 11.44 -7.48
CA THR A 142 18.28 10.86 -8.06
C THR A 142 18.74 11.48 -9.38
N ARG A 143 18.02 12.49 -9.89
CA ARG A 143 18.46 13.33 -11.03
C ARG A 143 19.31 14.52 -10.59
N ARG A 144 19.50 14.69 -9.28
CA ARG A 144 20.48 15.61 -8.70
C ARG A 144 21.87 15.02 -8.82
#